data_AF-A0A926PLQ9-F1
#
_entry.id   AF-A0A926PLQ9-F1
#
_cell.length_a   1.000
_cell.length_b   1.000
_cell.length_c   1.000
_cell.angle_alpha   90.00
_cell.angle_beta   90.00
_cell.angle_gamma   90.00
#
_symmetry.space_group_name_H-M   'P 1'
#
loop_
_entity.id
_entity.type
_entity.pdbx_description
1 polymer ?
#
loop_
_entity_poly.entity_id
_entity_poly.type
_entity_poly.pdbx_seq_one_letter_code
_entity_poly.pdbx_strand_id
1 'polypeptide(L)'
;MKPNYFVKRLITGLFAVLMMTSLWFSTPSANASPVLLTTAKGAAQATEDNSKGLVDNVRDKVKDAAKSNASKVNSSTDGDNTAARKAREDASTIQKRADEDASRTKDAIDNNMGAVKRAVDGIKDAFGQ
;
A
#
# COMPACT_ATOMS: atom_id res chain seq x y z
N MET A 1 -9.96 -19.42 -20.42
CA MET A 1 -9.20 -19.96 -19.26
C MET A 1 -9.87 -19.47 -17.97
N LYS A 2 -10.24 -20.35 -17.04
CA LYS A 2 -10.92 -19.95 -15.79
C LYS A 2 -9.86 -19.41 -14.81
N PRO A 3 -10.01 -18.18 -14.27
CA PRO A 3 -9.03 -17.65 -13.32
C PRO A 3 -9.08 -18.42 -12.00
N ASN A 4 -7.91 -18.81 -11.51
CA ASN A 4 -7.72 -19.53 -10.25
C ASN A 4 -8.24 -18.70 -9.06
N TYR A 5 -8.66 -19.38 -8.00
CA TYR A 5 -9.35 -18.77 -6.84
C TYR A 5 -8.52 -17.65 -6.18
N PHE A 6 -7.20 -17.78 -6.20
CA PHE A 6 -6.25 -16.77 -5.72
C PHE A 6 -6.28 -15.47 -6.56
N VAL A 7 -6.34 -15.60 -7.89
CA VAL A 7 -6.44 -14.46 -8.81
C VAL A 7 -7.79 -13.76 -8.66
N LYS A 8 -8.87 -14.52 -8.45
CA LYS A 8 -10.18 -13.93 -8.13
C LYS A 8 -10.13 -13.11 -6.84
N ARG A 9 -9.51 -13.63 -5.78
CA ARG A 9 -9.42 -12.94 -4.48
C ARG A 9 -8.56 -11.67 -4.54
N LEU A 10 -7.51 -11.68 -5.36
CA LEU A 10 -6.64 -10.52 -5.59
C LEU A 10 -7.33 -9.44 -6.44
N ILE A 11 -8.07 -9.83 -7.48
CA ILE A 11 -8.88 -8.91 -8.28
C ILE A 11 -10.01 -8.31 -7.45
N THR A 12 -10.72 -9.11 -6.64
CA THR A 12 -11.80 -8.62 -5.78
C THR A 12 -11.28 -7.64 -4.71
N GLY A 13 -10.08 -7.88 -4.16
CA GLY A 13 -9.44 -6.93 -3.24
C GLY A 13 -9.06 -5.62 -3.91
N LEU A 14 -8.42 -5.68 -5.08
CA LEU A 14 -8.05 -4.49 -5.86
C LEU A 14 -9.28 -3.68 -6.29
N PHE A 15 -10.37 -4.35 -6.66
CA PHE A 15 -11.64 -3.71 -7.05
C PHE A 15 -12.36 -3.05 -5.86
N ALA A 16 -12.28 -3.64 -4.66
CA ALA A 16 -12.83 -3.05 -3.43
C ALA A 16 -12.07 -1.78 -3.01
N VAL A 17 -10.74 -1.75 -3.18
CA VAL A 17 -9.92 -0.55 -2.94
C VAL A 17 -10.25 0.54 -3.97
N LEU A 18 -10.43 0.19 -5.24
CA LEU A 18 -10.84 1.14 -6.28
C LEU A 18 -12.24 1.72 -6.01
N MET A 19 -13.22 0.91 -5.59
CA MET A 19 -14.57 1.39 -5.25
C MET A 19 -14.59 2.35 -4.05
N MET A 20 -13.69 2.20 -3.08
CA MET A 20 -13.55 3.13 -1.95
C MET A 20 -12.96 4.49 -2.36
N THR A 21 -12.21 4.55 -3.47
CA THR A 21 -11.69 5.84 -4.00
C THR A 21 -12.73 6.61 -4.81
N SER A 22 -13.79 5.96 -5.29
CA SER A 22 -14.85 6.55 -6.11
C SER A 22 -15.79 7.49 -5.34
N LEU A 23 -15.83 7.41 -4.01
CA LEU A 23 -16.73 8.22 -3.17
C LEU A 23 -16.16 9.60 -2.82
N TRP A 24 -14.91 9.90 -3.18
CA TRP A 24 -14.27 11.20 -2.90
C TRP A 24 -14.27 12.17 -4.09
N PHE A 25 -14.68 11.73 -5.30
CA PHE A 25 -14.56 12.51 -6.53
C PHE A 25 -15.88 13.06 -7.08
N SER A 26 -16.88 13.27 -6.22
CA SER A 26 -18.17 13.85 -6.62
C SER A 26 -18.56 15.02 -5.71
N THR A 27 -17.89 16.15 -5.88
CA THR A 27 -18.51 17.47 -5.66
C THR A 27 -18.03 18.43 -6.74
N PRO A 28 -18.93 19.03 -7.54
CA PRO A 28 -18.61 20.25 -8.26
C PRO A 28 -18.92 21.42 -7.31
N SER A 29 -17.91 21.95 -6.62
CA SER A 29 -18.05 23.27 -5.98
C SER A 29 -17.01 24.22 -6.57
N ALA A 30 -17.51 25.07 -7.47
CA ALA A 30 -16.77 26.12 -8.16
C ALA A 30 -16.35 27.29 -7.24
N ASN A 31 -16.04 27.02 -5.96
CA ASN A 31 -15.55 28.01 -5.00
C ASN A 31 -14.43 27.35 -4.16
N ALA A 32 -13.25 27.25 -4.74
CA ALA A 32 -12.05 26.84 -4.03
C ALA A 32 -11.59 27.99 -3.11
N SER A 33 -12.25 28.16 -1.96
CA SER A 33 -11.81 29.10 -0.92
C SER A 33 -10.40 28.75 -0.43
N PRO A 34 -9.59 29.72 0.04
CA PRO A 34 -8.20 29.47 0.51
C PRO A 34 -8.15 28.45 1.65
N VAL A 35 -9.19 28.46 2.49
CA VAL A 35 -9.41 27.49 3.57
C VAL A 35 -9.63 26.08 3.02
N LEU A 36 -10.35 25.92 1.91
CA LEU A 36 -10.59 24.61 1.29
C LEU A 36 -9.31 24.04 0.67
N LEU A 37 -8.48 24.89 0.04
CA LEU A 37 -7.21 24.50 -0.58
C LEU A 37 -6.16 24.05 0.44
N THR A 38 -6.03 24.80 1.55
CA THR A 38 -5.14 24.44 2.66
C THR A 38 -5.60 23.16 3.35
N THR A 39 -6.91 23.00 3.54
CA THR A 39 -7.51 21.76 4.06
C THR A 39 -7.27 20.58 3.12
N ALA A 40 -7.37 20.78 1.79
CA ALA A 40 -7.12 19.74 0.80
C ALA A 40 -5.64 19.30 0.79
N LYS A 41 -4.69 20.23 0.90
CA LYS A 41 -3.26 19.92 1.00
C LYS A 41 -2.94 19.16 2.30
N GLY A 42 -3.56 19.56 3.42
CA GLY A 42 -3.44 18.86 4.70
C GLY A 42 -4.03 17.44 4.67
N ALA A 43 -5.22 17.28 4.07
CA ALA A 43 -5.85 15.97 3.90
C ALA A 43 -5.06 15.05 2.96
N ALA A 44 -4.49 15.60 1.89
CA ALA A 44 -3.60 14.89 0.97
C ALA A 44 -2.36 14.37 1.71
N GLN A 45 -1.72 15.20 2.53
CA GLN A 45 -0.57 14.80 3.33
C GLN A 45 -0.92 13.74 4.38
N ALA A 46 -2.01 13.92 5.12
CA ALA A 46 -2.48 12.92 6.08
C ALA A 46 -2.79 11.57 5.39
N THR A 47 -3.32 11.60 4.17
CA THR A 47 -3.59 10.39 3.38
C THR A 47 -2.29 9.70 2.95
N GLU A 48 -1.29 10.49 2.54
CA GLU A 48 0.06 10.00 2.19
C GLU A 48 0.68 9.26 3.37
N ASP A 49 0.71 9.89 4.53
CA ASP A 49 1.32 9.36 5.74
C ASP A 49 0.61 8.10 6.24
N ASN A 50 -0.73 8.10 6.25
CA ASN A 50 -1.52 6.92 6.60
C ASN A 50 -1.29 5.76 5.64
N SER A 51 -1.17 6.05 4.34
CA SER A 51 -0.94 5.03 3.32
C SER A 51 0.46 4.41 3.48
N LYS A 52 1.48 5.23 3.70
CA LYS A 52 2.85 4.76 3.99
C LYS A 52 2.91 3.93 5.27
N GLY A 53 2.22 4.36 6.33
CA GLY A 53 2.11 3.62 7.58
C GLY A 53 1.40 2.28 7.42
N LEU A 54 0.37 2.20 6.57
CA LEU A 54 -0.27 0.93 6.22
C LEU A 54 0.70 0.00 5.49
N VAL A 55 1.48 0.52 4.54
CA VAL A 55 2.50 -0.25 3.81
C VAL A 55 3.54 -0.83 4.77
N ASP A 56 4.03 -0.03 5.73
CA ASP A 56 4.97 -0.51 6.76
C ASP A 56 4.35 -1.60 7.63
N ASN A 57 3.11 -1.41 8.10
CA ASN A 57 2.42 -2.41 8.90
C ASN A 57 2.22 -3.74 8.14
N VAL A 58 1.87 -3.66 6.86
CA VAL A 58 1.70 -4.86 6.02
C VAL A 58 3.03 -5.56 5.80
N ARG A 59 4.09 -4.79 5.49
CA ARG A 59 5.47 -5.31 5.36
C ARG A 59 5.85 -6.09 6.62
N ASP A 60 5.70 -5.49 7.79
CA ASP A 60 6.12 -6.10 9.05
C ASP A 60 5.31 -7.36 9.36
N LYS A 61 3.98 -7.34 9.15
CA LYS A 61 3.14 -8.54 9.27
C LYS A 61 3.54 -9.67 8.33
N VAL A 62 3.92 -9.36 7.09
CA VAL A 62 4.38 -10.37 6.13
C VAL A 62 5.70 -10.98 6.58
N LYS A 63 6.65 -10.15 7.07
CA LYS A 63 7.93 -10.61 7.61
C LYS A 63 7.73 -11.52 8.82
N ASP A 64 6.84 -11.14 9.73
CA ASP A 64 6.53 -11.92 10.93
C ASP A 64 5.84 -13.23 10.58
N ALA A 65 4.87 -13.21 9.66
CA ALA A 65 4.22 -14.42 9.18
C ALA A 65 5.21 -15.38 8.52
N ALA A 66 6.14 -14.88 7.70
CA ALA A 66 7.18 -15.67 7.07
C ALA A 66 8.10 -16.34 8.11
N LYS A 67 8.57 -15.57 9.10
CA LYS A 67 9.38 -16.10 10.22
C LYS A 67 8.63 -17.14 11.04
N SER A 68 7.37 -16.87 11.37
CA SER A 68 6.53 -17.78 12.15
C SER A 68 6.31 -19.09 11.40
N ASN A 69 5.98 -19.04 10.11
CA ASN A 69 5.79 -20.24 9.29
C ASN A 69 7.07 -21.06 9.16
N ALA A 70 8.22 -20.43 8.94
CA ALA A 70 9.50 -21.13 8.92
C ALA A 70 9.82 -21.80 10.25
N SER A 71 9.53 -21.13 11.37
CA SER A 71 9.74 -21.67 12.72
C SER A 71 8.83 -22.87 13.00
N LYS A 72 7.57 -22.82 12.57
CA LYS A 72 6.63 -23.94 12.69
C LYS A 72 7.12 -25.15 11.91
N VAL A 73 7.49 -24.98 10.64
CA VAL A 73 8.03 -26.07 9.82
C VAL A 73 9.29 -26.66 10.46
N ASN A 74 10.17 -25.80 10.99
CA ASN A 74 11.36 -26.23 11.70
C ASN A 74 11.03 -27.11 12.92
N SER A 75 10.08 -26.69 13.75
CA SER A 75 9.65 -27.46 14.92
C SER A 75 8.93 -28.77 14.55
N SER A 76 8.26 -28.82 13.41
CA SER A 76 7.55 -30.02 12.94
C SER A 76 8.45 -31.04 12.25
N THR A 77 9.72 -30.71 12.01
CA THR A 77 10.66 -31.56 11.27
C THR A 77 11.95 -31.84 12.05
N ASP A 78 11.89 -31.68 13.37
CA ASP A 78 13.02 -31.88 14.31
C ASP A 78 14.30 -31.13 13.91
N GLY A 79 14.15 -29.99 13.23
CA GLY A 79 15.24 -29.05 12.97
C GLY A 79 16.15 -29.31 11.77
N ASP A 80 16.20 -30.54 11.23
CA ASP A 80 17.30 -30.98 10.34
C ASP A 80 16.88 -31.59 9.00
N ASN A 81 15.64 -31.33 8.57
CA ASN A 81 15.14 -31.81 7.27
C ASN A 81 15.25 -30.73 6.16
N THR A 82 15.36 -31.19 4.92
CA THR A 82 15.29 -30.39 3.68
C THR A 82 14.12 -29.39 3.67
N ALA A 83 12.99 -29.78 4.26
CA ALA A 83 11.81 -28.94 4.40
C ALA A 83 12.05 -27.72 5.33
N ALA A 84 12.74 -27.90 6.47
CA ALA A 84 13.09 -26.79 7.37
C ALA A 84 14.04 -25.80 6.70
N ARG A 85 15.06 -26.32 5.99
CA ARG A 85 16.00 -25.49 5.23
C ARG A 85 15.28 -24.65 4.18
N LYS A 86 14.42 -25.29 3.38
CA LYS A 86 13.63 -24.60 2.37
C LYS A 86 12.71 -23.55 2.97
N ALA A 87 12.05 -23.84 4.09
CA ALA A 87 11.18 -22.87 4.75
C ALA A 87 11.95 -21.62 5.24
N ARG A 88 13.20 -21.78 5.71
CA ARG A 88 14.06 -20.65 6.08
C ARG A 88 14.49 -19.82 4.86
N GLU A 89 14.87 -20.48 3.76
CA GLU A 89 15.21 -19.82 2.49
C GLU A 89 14.02 -19.04 1.90
N ASP A 90 12.83 -19.67 1.90
CA ASP A 90 11.59 -19.04 1.46
C ASP A 90 11.24 -17.85 2.36
N ALA A 91 11.37 -17.98 3.68
CA ALA A 91 11.13 -16.87 4.60
C ALA A 91 12.10 -15.70 4.41
N SER A 92 13.37 -15.97 4.10
CA SER A 92 14.35 -14.92 3.77
C SER A 92 13.97 -14.20 2.46
N THR A 93 13.58 -14.98 1.45
CA THR A 93 13.15 -14.44 0.15
C THR A 93 11.89 -13.58 0.29
N ILE A 94 10.91 -14.04 1.07
CA ILE A 94 9.68 -13.28 1.34
C ILE A 94 10.00 -11.99 2.09
N GLN A 95 10.88 -12.02 3.09
CA GLN A 95 11.27 -10.81 3.82
C GLN A 95 11.93 -9.79 2.90
N LYS A 96 12.85 -10.23 2.02
CA LYS A 96 13.49 -9.37 1.04
C LYS A 96 12.47 -8.75 0.08
N ARG A 97 11.56 -9.55 -0.46
CA ARG A 97 10.49 -9.07 -1.35
C ARG A 97 9.53 -8.13 -0.65
N ALA A 98 9.20 -8.38 0.62
CA ALA A 98 8.35 -7.47 1.39
C ALA A 98 9.00 -6.08 1.54
N ASP A 99 10.31 -6.01 1.75
CA ASP A 99 11.05 -4.74 1.81
C ASP A 99 11.07 -4.04 0.43
N GLU A 100 11.35 -4.79 -0.64
CA GLU A 100 11.33 -4.27 -2.03
C GLU A 100 9.94 -3.76 -2.44
N ASP A 101 8.89 -4.53 -2.18
CA ASP A 101 7.51 -4.19 -2.54
C ASP A 101 6.99 -3.02 -1.70
N ALA A 102 7.37 -2.95 -0.42
CA ALA A 102 7.06 -1.81 0.42
C ALA A 102 7.71 -0.52 -0.11
N SER A 103 8.98 -0.58 -0.49
CA SER A 103 9.69 0.55 -1.10
C SER A 103 8.98 1.01 -2.38
N ARG A 104 8.74 0.08 -3.32
CA ARG A 104 8.07 0.40 -4.60
C ARG A 104 6.68 1.00 -4.39
N THR A 105 5.94 0.51 -3.41
CA THR A 105 4.59 1.02 -3.11
C THR A 105 4.66 2.41 -2.50
N LYS A 106 5.64 2.69 -1.62
CA LYS A 106 5.86 4.03 -1.09
C LYS A 106 6.25 5.03 -2.18
N ASP A 107 7.12 4.62 -3.11
CA ASP A 107 7.49 5.46 -4.25
C ASP A 107 6.28 5.77 -5.15
N ALA A 108 5.38 4.81 -5.35
CA ALA A 108 4.14 5.03 -6.08
C ALA A 108 3.19 6.00 -5.34
N ILE A 109 3.10 5.89 -4.01
CA ILE A 109 2.35 6.84 -3.17
C ILE A 109 2.92 8.25 -3.32
N ASP A 110 4.24 8.40 -3.28
CA ASP A 110 4.92 9.70 -3.42
C ASP A 110 4.67 10.35 -4.76
N ASN A 111 4.78 9.57 -5.85
CA ASN A 111 4.54 10.05 -7.20
C ASN A 111 3.08 10.50 -7.39
N ASN A 112 2.13 9.71 -6.91
CA ASN A 112 0.70 10.04 -6.99
C ASN A 112 0.37 11.29 -6.15
N MET A 113 0.89 11.36 -4.93
CA MET A 113 0.63 12.51 -4.06
C MET A 113 1.31 13.79 -4.56
N GLY A 114 2.47 13.67 -5.20
CA GLY A 114 3.13 14.77 -5.91
C GLY A 114 2.30 15.29 -7.10
N ALA A 115 1.56 14.44 -7.79
CA ALA A 115 0.63 14.86 -8.84
C ALA A 115 -0.60 15.58 -8.25
N VAL A 116 -1.16 15.08 -7.14
CA VAL A 116 -2.28 15.71 -6.43
C VAL A 116 -1.88 17.09 -5.89
N LYS A 117 -0.72 17.20 -5.22
CA LYS A 117 -0.18 18.47 -4.72
C LYS A 117 -0.01 19.49 -5.85
N ARG A 118 0.55 19.08 -6.99
CA ARG A 118 0.67 19.95 -8.19
C ARG A 118 -0.68 20.40 -8.74
N ALA A 119 -1.69 19.52 -8.75
CA ALA A 119 -3.03 19.89 -9.19
C ALA A 119 -3.66 20.93 -8.24
N VAL A 120 -3.49 20.76 -6.93
CA VAL A 120 -3.96 21.72 -5.91
C VAL A 120 -3.24 23.07 -6.04
N ASP A 121 -1.92 23.06 -6.25
CA ASP A 121 -1.14 24.27 -6.44
C ASP A 121 -1.50 24.98 -7.77
N GLY A 122 -1.77 24.23 -8.85
CA GLY A 122 -2.24 24.82 -10.12
C GLY A 122 -3.63 25.46 -10.04
N ILE A 123 -4.53 24.91 -9.22
CA ILE A 123 -5.81 25.56 -8.88
C ILE A 123 -5.55 26.86 -8.13
N LYS A 124 -4.63 26.84 -7.16
CA LYS A 124 -4.24 28.04 -6.39
C LYS A 124 -3.81 29.19 -7.30
N ASP A 125 -2.89 28.90 -8.22
CA ASP A 125 -2.35 29.88 -9.17
C ASP A 125 -3.44 30.41 -10.13
N ALA A 126 -4.34 29.54 -10.62
CA ALA A 126 -5.42 29.92 -11.52
C ALA A 126 -6.49 30.82 -10.86
N PHE A 127 -6.68 30.70 -9.54
CA PHE A 127 -7.58 31.55 -8.77
C PHE A 127 -6.88 32.74 -8.09
N GLY A 128 -5.58 32.96 -8.35
CA GLY A 128 -4.83 34.12 -7.88
C GLY A 128 -4.69 34.22 -6.36
N GLN A 129 -4.72 33.09 -5.64
CA GLN A 129 -4.52 33.02 -4.19
C GLN A 129 -3.12 32.52 -3.81
#